data_AF-A0A743ST30-F1
#
_entry.id   AF-A0A743ST30-F1
#
_cell.length_a   1.000
_cell.length_b   1.000
_cell.length_c   1.000
_cell.angle_alpha   90.00
_cell.angle_beta   90.00
_cell.angle_gamma   90.00
#
_symmetry.space_group_name_H-M   'P 1'
#
loop_
_entity.id
_entity.type
_entity.pdbx_description
1 polymer ?
#
loop_
_entity_poly.entity_id
_entity_poly.type
_entity_poly.pdbx_seq_one_letter_code
_entity_poly.pdbx_strand_id
1 'polypeptide(L)'
;TTGLRFELTPPDTQTGRDVLALVERGDISGMSFGFRALKESWDITPSPYIRTVTAAELREITVTSLPAYTDSNIEIAHRSLYAQHPELRQTGDNRRRWAELAGL
;
A
#
# COMPACT_ATOMS: atom_id res chain seq x y z
N THR A 1 0.38 9.95 11.65
CA THR A 1 -0.01 8.53 11.76
C THR A 1 1.12 7.69 11.20
N THR A 2 1.63 6.74 11.98
CA THR A 2 2.68 5.82 11.54
C THR A 2 2.01 4.58 10.95
N GLY A 3 2.31 4.24 9.71
CA GLY A 3 1.70 3.10 9.01
C GLY A 3 2.61 2.57 7.90
N LEU A 4 2.20 1.46 7.27
CA LEU A 4 2.94 0.89 6.14
C LEU A 4 2.63 1.66 4.86
N ARG A 5 3.56 2.50 4.42
CA ARG A 5 3.46 3.20 3.13
C ARG A 5 3.99 2.31 2.01
N PHE A 6 3.26 2.22 0.91
CA PHE A 6 3.72 1.58 -0.32
C PHE A 6 3.32 2.42 -1.54
N GLU A 7 3.95 2.11 -2.68
CA GLU A 7 3.59 2.70 -3.98
C GLU A 7 3.61 1.58 -5.02
N LEU A 8 2.54 1.47 -5.81
CA LEU A 8 2.38 0.46 -6.85
C LEU A 8 2.07 1.15 -8.18
N THR A 9 2.80 0.75 -9.23
CA THR A 9 2.41 1.04 -10.62
C THR A 9 1.94 -0.28 -11.21
N PRO A 10 0.62 -0.51 -11.34
CA PRO A 10 0.11 -1.72 -11.95
C PRO A 10 0.63 -1.84 -13.40
N PRO A 11 0.96 -3.05 -13.87
CA PRO A 11 1.24 -3.26 -15.29
C PRO A 11 -0.04 -2.99 -16.12
N ASP A 12 0.13 -2.68 -17.40
CA ASP A 12 -0.98 -2.42 -18.33
C ASP A 12 -1.70 -3.71 -18.76
N THR A 13 -2.25 -4.43 -17.78
CA THR A 13 -3.09 -5.61 -17.95
C THR A 13 -4.55 -5.25 -17.70
N GLN A 14 -5.46 -6.12 -18.10
CA GLN A 14 -6.89 -5.92 -17.82
C GLN A 14 -7.14 -5.73 -16.32
N THR A 15 -6.60 -6.62 -15.49
CA THR A 15 -6.69 -6.53 -14.03
C THR A 15 -6.09 -5.24 -13.49
N GLY A 16 -4.94 -4.79 -14.02
CA GLY A 16 -4.33 -3.52 -13.59
C GLY A 16 -5.22 -2.31 -13.87
N ARG A 17 -5.81 -2.24 -15.07
CA ARG A 17 -6.75 -1.18 -15.45
C ARG A 17 -8.04 -1.23 -14.64
N ASP A 18 -8.58 -2.42 -14.40
CA ASP A 18 -9.81 -2.61 -13.62
C ASP A 18 -9.62 -2.19 -12.17
N VAL A 19 -8.50 -2.57 -11.54
CA VAL A 19 -8.18 -2.14 -10.17
C VAL A 19 -8.08 -0.62 -10.09
N LEU A 20 -7.42 0.04 -11.04
CA LEU A 20 -7.35 1.50 -11.07
C LEU A 20 -8.75 2.12 -11.19
N ALA A 21 -9.59 1.64 -12.10
CA ALA A 21 -10.95 2.16 -12.28
C ALA A 21 -11.82 1.98 -11.03
N LEU A 22 -11.73 0.83 -10.34
CA LEU A 22 -12.47 0.56 -9.11
C LEU A 22 -12.00 1.42 -7.94
N VAL A 23 -10.70 1.70 -7.85
CA VAL A 23 -10.17 2.62 -6.84
C VAL A 23 -10.60 4.05 -7.14
N GLU A 24 -10.54 4.49 -8.40
CA GLU A 24 -10.97 5.83 -8.81
C GLU A 24 -12.46 6.07 -8.54
N ARG A 25 -13.30 5.07 -8.79
CA ARG A 25 -14.74 5.13 -8.51
C ARG A 25 -15.06 5.00 -7.02
N GLY A 26 -14.15 4.42 -6.23
CA GLY A 26 -14.29 4.24 -4.78
C GLY A 26 -14.89 2.90 -4.35
N ASP A 27 -15.03 1.91 -5.23
CA ASP A 27 -15.48 0.56 -4.82
C ASP A 27 -14.41 -0.18 -4.01
N ILE A 28 -13.14 0.15 -4.27
CA ILE A 28 -12.01 -0.35 -3.52
C ILE A 28 -11.26 0.84 -2.92
N SER A 29 -11.38 1.00 -1.61
CA SER A 29 -10.72 2.09 -0.87
C SER A 29 -9.70 1.60 0.16
N GLY A 30 -9.47 0.28 0.24
CA GLY A 30 -8.64 -0.34 1.27
C GLY A 30 -7.54 -1.24 0.72
N MET A 31 -6.65 -1.65 1.62
CA MET A 31 -5.66 -2.68 1.36
C MET A 31 -5.35 -3.52 2.61
N SER A 32 -4.89 -4.73 2.39
CA SER A 32 -4.35 -5.61 3.42
C SER A 32 -2.86 -5.81 3.18
N PHE A 33 -2.11 -6.10 4.25
CA PHE A 33 -0.74 -6.58 4.12
C PHE A 33 -0.54 -7.84 4.95
N GLY A 34 0.12 -8.81 4.33
CA GLY A 34 0.50 -10.07 4.95
C GLY A 34 1.94 -10.00 5.43
N PHE A 35 2.21 -10.48 6.64
CA PHE A 35 3.55 -10.50 7.20
C PHE A 35 3.78 -11.74 8.06
N ARG A 36 5.05 -12.11 8.23
CA ARG A 36 5.50 -13.10 9.21
C ARG A 36 6.08 -12.36 10.41
N ALA A 37 5.55 -12.60 11.61
CA ALA A 37 6.14 -12.05 12.83
C ALA A 37 7.51 -12.71 13.09
N LEU A 38 8.51 -11.88 13.36
CA LEU A 38 9.86 -12.30 13.76
C LEU A 38 10.07 -12.12 15.27
N LYS A 39 9.42 -11.12 15.86
CA LYS A 39 9.39 -10.88 17.31
C LYS A 39 8.03 -10.35 17.73
N GLU A 40 7.41 -11.04 18.69
CA GLU A 40 6.07 -10.71 19.19
C GLU A 40 5.94 -10.98 20.69
N SER A 41 4.95 -10.34 21.30
CA SER A 41 4.49 -10.58 22.67
C SER A 41 2.96 -10.61 22.73
N TRP A 42 2.44 -11.30 23.74
CA TRP A 42 1.02 -11.40 24.02
C TRP A 42 0.74 -10.90 25.42
N ASP A 43 -0.22 -9.98 25.55
CA ASP A 43 -0.83 -9.61 26.82
C ASP A 43 -2.18 -10.31 26.94
N ILE A 44 -2.24 -11.25 27.89
CA ILE A 44 -3.41 -12.08 28.18
C ILE A 44 -4.27 -11.53 29.32
N THR A 45 -3.96 -10.33 29.82
CA THR A 45 -4.70 -9.65 30.89
C THR A 45 -6.07 -9.12 30.40
N PRO A 46 -6.17 -8.43 29.25
CA PRO A 46 -7.47 -7.99 28.72
C PRO A 46 -8.15 -9.06 27.87
N SER A 47 -9.47 -8.90 27.64
CA SER A 47 -10.22 -9.68 26.66
C SER A 47 -10.84 -8.73 25.62
N PRO A 48 -10.50 -8.83 24.33
CA PRO A 48 -9.60 -9.83 23.73
C PRO A 48 -8.12 -9.64 24.11
N TYR A 49 -7.34 -10.73 24.03
CA TYR A 49 -5.88 -10.67 24.23
C TYR A 49 -5.25 -9.72 23.23
N ILE A 50 -4.19 -9.02 23.66
CA ILE A 50 -3.48 -8.05 22.82
C ILE A 50 -2.17 -8.69 22.34
N ARG A 51 -2.01 -8.77 21.02
CA ARG A 51 -0.77 -9.20 20.37
C ARG A 51 0.01 -7.98 19.90
N THR A 52 1.27 -7.86 20.32
CA THR A 52 2.19 -6.82 19.85
C THR A 52 3.30 -7.44 19.01
N VAL A 53 3.45 -7.00 17.76
CA VAL A 53 4.52 -7.44 16.85
C VAL A 53 5.54 -6.32 16.71
N THR A 54 6.76 -6.51 17.21
CA THR A 54 7.81 -5.48 17.18
C THR A 54 8.79 -5.65 16.03
N ALA A 55 8.83 -6.84 15.41
CA ALA A 55 9.60 -7.08 14.19
C ALA A 55 8.83 -8.06 13.29
N ALA A 56 8.75 -7.74 12.01
CA ALA A 56 8.01 -8.51 11.02
C ALA A 56 8.71 -8.48 9.67
N GLU A 57 8.57 -9.57 8.92
CA GLU A 57 8.93 -9.67 7.52
C GLU A 57 7.67 -9.46 6.68
N LEU A 58 7.62 -8.37 5.91
CA LEU A 58 6.53 -8.09 4.98
C LEU A 58 6.55 -9.10 3.83
N ARG A 59 5.41 -9.73 3.54
CA ARG A 59 5.27 -10.76 2.50
C ARG A 59 4.47 -10.27 1.31
N GLU A 60 3.35 -9.60 1.56
CA GLU A 60 2.46 -9.15 0.50
C GLU A 60 1.72 -7.87 0.88
N ILE A 61 1.21 -7.19 -0.15
CA ILE A 61 0.23 -6.12 -0.05
C ILE A 61 -0.85 -6.41 -1.10
N THR A 62 -2.11 -6.40 -0.66
CA THR A 62 -3.26 -6.79 -1.47
C THR A 62 -4.29 -5.67 -1.45
N VAL A 63 -4.64 -5.17 -2.63
CA VAL A 63 -5.72 -4.19 -2.81
C VAL A 63 -7.06 -4.93 -2.69
N THR A 64 -7.94 -4.48 -1.79
CA THR A 64 -9.17 -5.21 -1.47
C THR A 64 -10.27 -4.26 -0.98
N SER A 65 -11.52 -4.57 -1.33
CA SER A 65 -12.70 -3.87 -0.80
C SER A 65 -13.01 -4.24 0.66
N LEU A 66 -12.43 -5.34 1.17
CA LEU A 66 -12.63 -5.84 2.54
C LEU A 66 -11.27 -5.98 3.24
N PRO A 67 -10.67 -4.87 3.71
CA PRO A 67 -9.36 -4.91 4.33
C PRO A 67 -9.39 -5.53 5.72
N ALA A 68 -8.32 -6.25 6.08
CA ALA A 68 -8.12 -6.74 7.44
C ALA A 68 -7.79 -5.61 8.43
N TYR A 69 -7.29 -4.48 7.92
CA TYR A 69 -6.95 -3.28 8.69
C TYR A 69 -7.85 -2.13 8.27
N THR A 70 -8.78 -1.75 9.15
CA THR A 70 -9.81 -0.73 8.86
C THR A 70 -9.24 0.66 8.61
N ASP A 71 -8.06 0.94 9.17
CA ASP A 71 -7.37 2.23 9.01
C ASP A 71 -6.47 2.28 7.76
N SER A 72 -6.54 1.24 6.91
CA SER A 72 -5.86 1.26 5.61
C SER A 72 -6.60 2.16 4.63
N ASN A 73 -5.84 2.88 3.81
CA ASN A 73 -6.38 3.70 2.73
C ASN A 73 -5.56 3.45 1.45
N ILE A 74 -6.23 3.48 0.31
CA ILE A 74 -5.60 3.47 -1.01
C ILE A 74 -6.15 4.60 -1.85
N GLU A 75 -5.25 5.32 -2.51
CA GLU A 75 -5.60 6.44 -3.38
C GLU A 75 -4.75 6.38 -4.64
N ILE A 76 -5.35 6.79 -5.76
CA ILE A 76 -4.59 7.03 -6.98
C ILE A 76 -3.76 8.29 -6.75
N ALA A 77 -2.45 8.17 -6.99
CA ALA A 77 -1.55 9.31 -6.86
C ALA A 77 -1.86 10.35 -7.96
N HIS A 78 -2.69 11.34 -7.64
CA HIS A 78 -2.90 12.53 -8.47
C HIS A 78 -1.68 13.45 -8.31
N ARG A 79 -0.62 13.16 -9.07
CA ARG A 79 0.58 14.00 -9.10
C ARG A 79 0.24 15.30 -9.82
N SER A 80 -0.04 16.37 -9.06
CA SER A 80 -0.48 17.69 -9.56
C SER A 80 0.42 18.25 -10.66
N LEU A 81 1.74 18.03 -10.55
CA LEU A 81 2.71 18.41 -11.58
C LEU A 81 2.39 17.77 -12.94
N TYR A 82 2.04 16.48 -12.99
CA TYR A 82 1.74 15.79 -14.24
C TYR A 82 0.32 16.03 -14.75
N ALA A 83 -0.58 16.49 -13.88
CA ALA A 83 -1.88 16.98 -14.33
C ALA A 83 -1.74 18.27 -15.14
N GLN A 84 -0.79 19.13 -14.77
CA GLN A 84 -0.49 20.38 -15.49
C GLN A 84 0.52 20.20 -16.63
N HIS A 85 1.45 19.25 -16.49
CA HIS A 85 2.52 18.95 -17.44
C HIS A 85 2.56 17.44 -17.78
N PRO A 86 1.62 16.93 -18.59
CA PRO A 86 1.56 15.51 -18.96
C PRO A 86 2.85 15.00 -19.62
N GLU A 87 3.58 15.87 -20.32
CA GLU A 87 4.85 15.60 -20.99
C GLU A 87 6.00 15.26 -20.03
N LEU A 88 5.92 15.73 -18.78
CA LEU A 88 6.92 15.43 -17.75
C LEU A 88 6.66 14.09 -17.06
N ARG A 89 5.54 13.43 -17.38
CA ARG A 89 5.15 12.16 -16.77
C ARG A 89 6.13 11.07 -17.24
N GLN A 90 7.16 10.84 -16.43
CA GLN A 90 8.05 9.70 -16.63
C GLN A 90 7.24 8.41 -16.48
N THR A 91 7.24 7.59 -17.52
CA THR A 91 6.57 6.30 -17.52
C THR A 91 7.26 5.36 -16.51
N GLY A 92 6.69 5.30 -15.30
CA GLY A 92 6.51 4.03 -14.60
C GLY A 92 7.69 3.38 -13.90
N ASP A 93 8.75 4.09 -13.50
CA ASP A 93 9.79 3.47 -12.68
C ASP A 93 9.80 3.98 -11.23
N ASN A 94 8.86 3.46 -10.43
CA ASN A 94 8.89 3.67 -8.98
C ASN A 94 10.20 3.15 -8.37
N ARG A 95 10.87 2.16 -8.98
CA ARG A 95 12.11 1.58 -8.45
C ARG A 95 13.25 2.59 -8.51
N ARG A 96 13.41 3.32 -9.63
CA ARG A 96 14.40 4.41 -9.74
C ARG A 96 14.19 5.48 -8.68
N ARG A 97 12.94 5.93 -8.51
CA ARG A 97 12.61 6.92 -7.49
C ARG A 97 12.91 6.43 -6.07
N TRP A 98 12.57 5.18 -5.77
CA TRP A 98 12.85 4.60 -4.45
C TRP A 98 14.35 4.36 -4.23
N ALA A 99 15.12 4.02 -5.27
CA ALA A 99 16.57 3.95 -5.20
C ALA A 99 17.17 5.32 -4.87
N GLU A 100 16.77 6.38 -5.57
CA GLU A 100 17.21 7.76 -5.29
C GLU A 100 16.89 8.19 -3.85
N LEU A 101 15.66 7.93 -3.38
CA LEU A 101 15.24 8.24 -2.01
C LEU A 101 16.00 7.43 -0.94
N ALA A 102 16.39 6.20 -1.28
CA ALA A 102 17.18 5.34 -0.42
C ALA A 102 18.69 5.63 -0.49
N GLY A 103 19.13 6.53 -1.38
CA GLY A 103 20.54 6.85 -1.61
C GLY A 103 21.32 5.74 -2.34
N LEU A 104 20.62 4.95 -3.17
CA LEU A 104 21.17 3.86 -4.00
C LEU A 104 21.39 4.30 -5.45
#